data_AF-A0A3D3CXG0-F1
#
_entry.id   AF-A0A3D3CXG0-F1
#
_cell.length_a   1.000
_cell.length_b   1.000
_cell.length_c   1.000
_cell.angle_alpha   90.00
_cell.angle_beta   90.00
_cell.angle_gamma   90.00
#
_symmetry.space_group_name_H-M   'P 1'
#
loop_
_entity.id
_entity.type
_entity.pdbx_description
1 polymer ?
#
loop_
_entity_poly.entity_id
_entity_poly.type
_entity_poly.pdbx_seq_one_letter_code
_entity_poly.pdbx_strand_id
1 'polypeptide(L)'
;ARDKGTGKEQKIRIEAGSGLSKEEVEKMKAEAKANEATDKEARERVDKLNQADSFVFQTEKQLKELGDKLPADKKAPIESALTRLKEAQKAQDIAKIDAAIAEINTAWTAASEHLYKGTQEGGPQSAAGGPSNGNEQANAGKNAENVTDAEFEEVK
;
A
#
# COMPACT_ATOMS: atom_id res chain seq x y z
N ALA A 1 -23.15 45.19 -19.83
CA ALA A 1 -24.12 46.22 -19.41
C ALA A 1 -24.28 47.24 -20.55
N ARG A 2 -25.50 47.64 -20.90
CA ARG A 2 -25.81 48.52 -22.04
C ARG A 2 -26.26 49.89 -21.53
N ASP A 3 -25.60 50.96 -21.95
CA ASP A 3 -26.00 52.33 -21.63
C ASP A 3 -27.13 52.79 -22.57
N LYS A 4 -28.21 53.34 -21.99
CA LYS A 4 -29.46 53.68 -22.69
C LYS A 4 -29.45 55.07 -23.33
N GLY A 5 -28.39 55.87 -23.20
CA GLY A 5 -28.33 57.24 -23.74
C GLY A 5 -27.76 57.35 -25.16
N THR A 6 -26.81 56.48 -25.54
CA THR A 6 -26.08 56.61 -26.81
C THR A 6 -26.19 55.39 -27.73
N GLY A 7 -26.81 54.30 -27.27
CA GLY A 7 -27.04 53.06 -28.04
C GLY A 7 -25.78 52.28 -28.42
N LYS A 8 -24.58 52.74 -28.05
CA LYS A 8 -23.32 52.10 -28.40
C LYS A 8 -22.98 50.97 -27.43
N GLU A 9 -23.05 49.74 -27.92
CA GLU A 9 -22.52 48.56 -27.21
C GLU A 9 -21.00 48.45 -27.41
N GLN A 10 -20.25 48.68 -26.33
CA GLN A 10 -18.83 48.33 -26.26
C GLN A 10 -18.73 46.84 -25.92
N LYS A 11 -18.51 46.01 -26.95
CA LYS A 11 -18.37 44.56 -26.81
C LYS A 11 -16.90 44.25 -26.52
N ILE A 12 -16.55 44.02 -25.26
CA ILE A 12 -15.22 43.50 -24.91
C ILE A 12 -15.16 42.05 -25.38
N ARG A 13 -14.47 41.81 -26.50
CA ARG A 13 -14.14 40.47 -26.99
C ARG A 13 -12.76 40.12 -26.43
N ILE A 14 -12.68 39.10 -25.58
CA ILE A 14 -11.39 38.51 -25.22
C ILE A 14 -10.94 37.72 -26.45
N GLU A 15 -10.10 38.32 -27.28
CA GLU A 15 -9.35 37.59 -28.29
C GLU A 15 -8.28 36.78 -27.55
N ALA A 16 -8.30 35.45 -27.71
CA ALA A 16 -7.41 34.52 -27.03
C ALA A 16 -5.97 34.66 -27.56
N GLY A 17 -5.30 35.77 -27.24
CA GLY A 17 -3.92 36.05 -27.62
C GLY A 17 -2.88 35.66 -26.56
N SER A 18 -3.29 35.06 -25.44
CA SER A 18 -2.40 34.72 -24.31
C SER A 18 -2.34 33.22 -24.00
N GLY A 19 -2.85 32.37 -24.89
CA GLY A 19 -2.79 30.92 -24.75
C GLY A 19 -1.57 30.34 -25.46
N LEU A 20 -1.13 29.17 -25.01
CA LEU A 20 -0.08 28.38 -25.66
C LEU A 20 -0.38 28.18 -27.15
N SER A 21 0.62 28.36 -28.02
CA SER A 21 0.52 28.04 -29.43
C SER A 21 0.25 26.55 -29.65
N LYS A 22 -0.25 26.16 -30.81
CA LYS A 22 -0.43 24.73 -31.13
C LYS A 22 0.90 23.96 -31.07
N GLU A 23 2.01 24.57 -31.49
CA GLU A 23 3.33 23.95 -31.37
C GLU A 23 3.76 23.81 -29.90
N GLU A 24 3.48 24.81 -29.06
CA GLU A 24 3.76 24.74 -27.61
C GLU A 24 2.91 23.67 -26.93
N VAL A 25 1.64 23.53 -27.31
CA VAL A 25 0.74 22.49 -26.80
C VAL A 25 1.24 21.09 -27.19
N GLU A 26 1.66 20.87 -28.43
CA GLU A 26 2.18 19.58 -28.87
C GLU A 26 3.52 19.25 -28.21
N LYS A 27 4.40 20.25 -28.05
CA LYS A 27 5.64 20.10 -27.28
C LYS A 27 5.37 19.72 -25.83
N MET A 28 4.44 20.41 -25.16
CA MET A 28 4.04 20.09 -23.78
C MET A 28 3.42 18.69 -23.65
N LYS A 29 2.65 18.23 -24.64
CA LYS A 29 2.12 16.85 -24.65
C LYS A 29 3.24 15.82 -24.75
N ALA A 30 4.23 16.05 -25.61
CA ALA A 30 5.36 15.16 -25.78
C ALA A 30 6.23 15.11 -24.51
N GLU A 31 6.49 16.25 -23.89
CA GLU A 31 7.21 16.37 -22.62
C GLU A 31 6.44 15.69 -21.47
N ALA A 32 5.12 15.89 -21.38
CA ALA A 32 4.28 15.21 -20.39
C ALA A 32 4.33 13.69 -20.54
N LYS A 33 4.26 13.19 -21.78
CA LYS A 33 4.35 11.73 -22.05
C LYS A 33 5.74 11.17 -21.74
N ALA A 34 6.80 11.95 -21.97
CA ALA A 34 8.16 11.53 -21.62
C ALA A 34 8.35 11.45 -20.08
N ASN A 35 7.69 12.33 -19.33
CA ASN A 35 7.78 12.36 -17.87
C ASN A 35 6.82 11.38 -17.18
N GLU A 36 5.75 10.93 -17.85
CA GLU A 36 4.78 9.99 -17.30
C GLU A 36 5.43 8.73 -16.69
N ALA A 37 6.44 8.16 -17.37
CA ALA A 37 7.16 6.99 -16.89
C ALA A 37 7.97 7.30 -15.61
N THR A 38 8.69 8.42 -15.60
CA THR A 38 9.48 8.88 -14.46
C THR A 38 8.62 9.19 -13.24
N ASP A 39 7.47 9.85 -13.45
CA ASP A 39 6.51 10.18 -12.39
C ASP A 39 5.88 8.91 -11.80
N LYS A 40 5.60 7.92 -12.66
CA LYS A 40 5.10 6.61 -12.23
C LYS A 40 6.14 5.86 -11.39
N GLU A 41 7.39 5.80 -11.83
CA GLU A 41 8.48 5.18 -11.06
C GLU A 41 8.70 5.88 -9.72
N ALA A 42 8.65 7.22 -9.70
CA ALA A 42 8.77 8.00 -8.47
C ALA A 42 7.63 7.70 -7.49
N ARG A 43 6.39 7.60 -7.99
CA ARG A 43 5.23 7.22 -7.18
C ARG A 43 5.35 5.81 -6.62
N GLU A 44 5.69 4.83 -7.46
CA GLU A 44 5.86 3.43 -7.03
C GLU A 44 6.94 3.30 -5.95
N ARG A 45 8.04 4.06 -6.07
CA ARG A 45 9.09 4.12 -5.05
C ARG A 45 8.56 4.64 -3.71
N VAL A 46 7.80 5.73 -3.73
CA VAL A 46 7.23 6.32 -2.50
C VAL A 46 6.20 5.36 -1.87
N ASP A 47 5.35 4.74 -2.69
CA ASP A 47 4.36 3.77 -2.23
C ASP A 47 5.03 2.59 -1.51
N LYS A 48 6.13 2.06 -2.08
CA LYS A 48 6.92 1.00 -1.43
C LYS A 48 7.59 1.45 -0.13
N LEU A 49 8.08 2.68 -0.04
CA LEU A 49 8.65 3.22 1.20
C LEU A 49 7.60 3.35 2.32
N ASN A 50 6.39 3.78 1.97
CA ASN A 50 5.27 3.89 2.90
C ASN A 50 4.77 2.50 3.36
N GLN A 51 4.76 1.53 2.45
CA GLN A 51 4.48 0.13 2.78
C GLN A 51 5.52 -0.43 3.74
N ALA A 52 6.81 -0.17 3.49
CA ALA A 52 7.90 -0.59 4.37
C ALA A 52 7.75 0.02 5.78
N ASP A 53 7.41 1.31 5.88
CA ASP A 53 7.19 1.99 7.17
C ASP A 53 6.04 1.36 7.97
N SER A 54 4.91 1.16 7.28
CA SER A 54 3.73 0.52 7.86
C SER A 54 4.06 -0.90 8.36
N PHE A 55 4.86 -1.63 7.59
CA PHE A 55 5.29 -2.99 7.92
C PHE A 55 6.27 -3.02 9.11
N VAL A 56 7.21 -2.06 9.19
CA VAL A 56 8.10 -1.89 10.35
C VAL A 56 7.27 -1.68 11.61
N PHE A 57 6.33 -0.73 11.59
CA PHE A 57 5.47 -0.42 12.74
C PHE A 57 4.65 -1.64 13.17
N GLN A 58 4.03 -2.35 12.23
CA GLN A 58 3.26 -3.55 12.52
C GLN A 58 4.13 -4.65 13.14
N THR A 59 5.33 -4.87 12.61
CA THR A 59 6.26 -5.88 13.12
C THR A 59 6.75 -5.54 14.52
N GLU A 60 7.09 -4.27 14.79
CA GLU A 60 7.46 -3.80 16.13
C GLU A 60 6.33 -4.00 17.14
N LYS A 61 5.10 -3.67 16.75
CA LYS A 61 3.93 -3.89 17.58
C LYS A 61 3.76 -5.38 17.92
N GLN A 62 3.85 -6.26 16.91
CA GLN A 62 3.73 -7.70 17.13
C GLN A 62 4.86 -8.24 18.02
N LEU A 63 6.11 -7.79 17.82
CA LEU A 63 7.22 -8.16 18.69
C LEU A 63 7.02 -7.67 20.14
N LYS A 64 6.38 -6.52 20.34
CA LYS A 64 6.04 -6.03 21.67
C LYS A 64 4.94 -6.86 22.34
N GLU A 65 3.95 -7.32 21.58
CA GLU A 65 2.79 -8.07 22.10
C GLU A 65 3.05 -9.57 22.28
N LEU A 66 3.83 -10.16 21.37
CA LEU A 66 4.06 -11.60 21.28
C LEU A 66 5.52 -12.00 21.55
N GLY A 67 6.46 -11.06 21.57
CA GLY A 67 7.88 -11.34 21.71
C GLY A 67 8.25 -12.02 23.03
N ASP A 68 7.49 -11.79 24.10
CA ASP A 68 7.69 -12.45 25.39
C ASP A 68 7.21 -13.92 25.40
N LYS A 69 6.36 -14.30 24.44
CA LYS A 69 5.87 -15.67 24.24
C LYS A 69 6.73 -16.46 23.26
N LEU A 70 7.70 -15.78 22.64
CA LEU A 70 8.62 -16.38 21.68
C LEU A 70 9.95 -16.70 22.36
N PRO A 71 10.54 -17.87 22.07
CA PRO A 71 11.90 -18.15 22.52
C PRO A 71 12.91 -17.26 21.77
N ALA A 72 14.02 -16.93 22.42
CA ALA A 72 14.97 -15.94 21.94
C ALA A 72 15.59 -16.28 20.57
N ASP A 73 15.76 -17.57 20.28
CA ASP A 73 16.24 -18.09 19.00
C ASP A 73 15.27 -17.83 17.84
N LYS A 74 13.97 -17.69 18.12
CA LYS A 74 12.94 -17.33 17.13
C LYS A 74 12.73 -15.83 17.05
N LYS A 75 12.95 -15.10 18.14
CA LYS A 75 12.85 -13.64 18.19
C LYS A 75 14.00 -12.95 17.46
N ALA A 76 15.24 -13.42 17.65
CA ALA A 76 16.44 -12.78 17.09
C ALA A 76 16.45 -12.66 15.55
N PRO A 77 16.02 -13.66 14.76
CA PRO A 77 15.90 -13.52 13.32
C PRO A 77 14.92 -12.41 12.88
N ILE A 78 13.79 -12.26 13.60
CA ILE A 78 12.79 -11.22 13.31
C ILE A 78 13.37 -9.83 13.59
N GLU A 79 14.03 -9.65 14.75
CA GLU A 79 14.68 -8.38 15.12
C GLU A 79 15.81 -8.00 14.17
N SER A 80 16.59 -8.99 13.73
CA SER A 80 17.66 -8.79 12.75
C SER A 80 17.11 -8.37 11.39
N ALA A 81 16.09 -9.05 10.87
CA ALA A 81 15.47 -8.72 9.59
C ALA A 81 14.73 -7.35 9.66
N LEU A 82 14.11 -7.03 10.79
CA LEU A 82 13.51 -5.71 11.03
C LEU A 82 14.56 -4.59 11.01
N THR A 83 15.75 -4.83 11.54
CA THR A 83 16.86 -3.87 11.48
C THR A 83 17.29 -3.65 10.03
N ARG A 84 17.45 -4.72 9.24
CA ARG A 84 17.76 -4.62 7.80
C ARG A 84 16.68 -3.86 7.03
N LEU A 85 15.40 -4.09 7.34
CA LEU A 85 14.30 -3.36 6.69
C LEU A 85 14.39 -1.86 6.96
N LYS A 86 14.66 -1.45 8.21
CA LYS A 86 14.85 -0.03 8.57
C LYS A 86 16.06 0.59 7.87
N GLU A 87 17.16 -0.14 7.75
CA GLU A 87 18.35 0.33 7.02
C GLU A 87 18.07 0.47 5.52
N ALA A 88 17.39 -0.52 4.92
CA ALA A 88 17.00 -0.50 3.52
C ALA A 88 16.02 0.64 3.21
N GLN A 89 15.05 0.89 4.11
CA GLN A 89 14.12 2.02 4.02
C GLN A 89 14.86 3.36 4.04
N LYS A 90 15.82 3.55 4.98
CA LYS A 90 16.65 4.76 5.04
C LYS A 90 17.52 4.94 3.79
N ALA A 91 18.04 3.84 3.25
CA ALA A 91 18.79 3.85 1.99
C ALA A 91 17.90 3.99 0.74
N GLN A 92 16.59 3.92 0.91
CA GLN A 92 15.58 3.87 -0.16
C GLN A 92 15.87 2.77 -1.21
N ASP A 93 16.42 1.64 -0.76
CA ASP A 93 16.80 0.50 -1.57
C ASP A 93 15.62 -0.48 -1.65
N ILE A 94 14.81 -0.32 -2.71
CA ILE A 94 13.58 -1.08 -2.92
C ILE A 94 13.82 -2.60 -2.94
N ALA A 95 14.90 -3.05 -3.57
CA ALA A 95 15.21 -4.47 -3.65
C ALA A 95 15.51 -5.06 -2.26
N LYS A 96 16.25 -4.33 -1.44
CA LYS A 96 16.52 -4.74 -0.05
C LYS A 96 15.30 -4.65 0.86
N ILE A 97 14.39 -3.69 0.61
CA ILE A 97 13.11 -3.62 1.32
C ILE A 97 12.30 -4.89 1.07
N ASP A 98 12.12 -5.27 -0.20
CA ASP A 98 11.34 -6.45 -0.59
C ASP A 98 11.96 -7.73 0.01
N ALA A 99 13.29 -7.86 -0.04
CA ALA A 99 14.01 -8.98 0.57
C ALA A 99 13.84 -9.04 2.09
N ALA A 100 13.97 -7.90 2.79
CA ALA A 100 13.82 -7.85 4.25
C ALA A 100 12.39 -8.13 4.70
N ILE A 101 11.38 -7.70 3.94
CA ILE A 101 9.97 -8.07 4.19
C ILE A 101 9.78 -9.58 4.06
N ALA A 102 10.35 -10.21 3.03
CA ALA A 102 10.29 -11.66 2.86
C ALA A 102 11.00 -12.42 4.00
N GLU A 103 12.15 -11.92 4.46
CA GLU A 103 12.87 -12.46 5.63
C GLU A 103 12.01 -12.39 6.90
N ILE A 104 11.38 -11.25 7.17
CA ILE A 104 10.50 -11.07 8.35
C ILE A 104 9.32 -12.04 8.28
N ASN A 105 8.66 -12.16 7.12
CA ASN A 105 7.54 -13.09 6.95
C ASN A 105 7.96 -14.54 7.19
N THR A 106 9.09 -14.96 6.62
CA THR A 106 9.65 -16.31 6.80
C THR A 106 9.97 -16.58 8.28
N ALA A 107 10.60 -15.61 8.95
CA ALA A 107 10.92 -15.71 10.37
C ALA A 107 9.65 -15.79 11.23
N TRP A 108 8.60 -15.03 10.88
CA TRP A 108 7.32 -15.09 11.57
C TRP A 108 6.61 -16.42 11.37
N THR A 109 6.63 -17.00 10.17
CA THR A 109 6.09 -18.34 9.93
C THR A 109 6.81 -19.40 10.78
N ALA A 110 8.14 -19.36 10.82
CA ALA A 110 8.92 -20.28 11.64
C ALA A 110 8.69 -20.08 13.16
N ALA A 111 8.41 -18.84 13.58
CA ALA A 111 8.10 -18.50 14.97
C ALA A 111 6.67 -18.87 15.37
N SER A 112 5.68 -18.76 14.46
CA SER A 112 4.28 -19.09 14.72
C SER A 112 4.06 -20.59 14.89
N GLU A 113 4.83 -21.44 14.17
CA GLU A 113 4.84 -22.89 14.39
C GLU A 113 5.13 -23.27 15.85
N HIS A 114 5.96 -22.48 16.55
CA HIS A 114 6.27 -22.71 17.96
C HIS A 114 5.09 -22.32 18.88
N LEU A 115 4.40 -21.21 18.58
CA LEU A 115 3.19 -20.78 19.30
C LEU A 115 2.07 -21.84 19.19
N TYR A 116 1.84 -22.37 17.99
CA TYR A 116 0.81 -23.39 17.78
C TYR A 116 1.15 -24.73 18.45
N LYS A 117 2.41 -25.19 18.40
CA LYS A 117 2.85 -26.41 19.11
C LYS A 117 2.69 -26.29 20.63
N GLY A 118 3.01 -25.12 21.19
CA GLY A 118 2.79 -24.83 22.62
C GLY A 118 1.32 -24.79 23.04
N THR A 119 0.38 -24.70 22.10
CA THR A 119 -1.07 -24.68 22.38
C THR A 119 -1.68 -26.09 22.27
N GLN A 120 -0.95 -27.08 21.75
CA GLN A 120 -1.44 -28.45 21.56
C GLN A 120 -1.07 -29.39 22.74
N GLU A 121 -0.08 -29.02 23.56
CA GLU A 121 0.30 -29.76 24.78
C GLU A 121 -0.42 -29.27 26.05
N GLY A 122 -1.27 -28.23 25.94
CA GLY A 122 -2.24 -27.83 26.98
C GLY A 122 -3.65 -28.22 26.56
N GLY A 123 -4.28 -29.14 27.27
CA GLY A 123 -5.61 -29.68 26.96
C GLY A 123 -6.74 -28.65 26.73
N PRO A 124 -7.90 -29.09 26.21
CA PRO A 124 -8.89 -28.23 25.58
C PRO A 124 -9.53 -27.30 26.61
N GLN A 125 -9.23 -26.01 26.52
CA GLN A 125 -10.02 -24.99 27.18
C GLN A 125 -10.38 -23.87 26.21
N SER A 126 -11.63 -23.98 25.76
CA SER A 126 -12.54 -22.89 25.44
C SER A 126 -12.18 -21.95 24.28
N ALA A 127 -12.89 -22.19 23.18
CA ALA A 127 -13.37 -21.12 22.32
C ALA A 127 -14.04 -20.00 23.14
N ALA A 128 -13.55 -18.77 23.00
CA ALA A 128 -14.30 -17.51 23.00
C ALA A 128 -13.31 -16.35 22.96
N GLY A 129 -13.31 -15.58 21.86
CA GLY A 129 -12.56 -14.31 21.81
C GLY A 129 -12.06 -13.91 20.43
N GLY A 130 -12.83 -14.13 19.37
CA GLY A 130 -12.63 -13.34 18.15
C GLY A 130 -13.03 -11.88 18.45
N PRO A 131 -12.21 -10.87 18.12
CA PRO A 131 -12.66 -9.49 18.21
C PRO A 131 -13.78 -9.28 17.18
N SER A 132 -14.99 -9.17 17.73
CA SER A 132 -16.14 -8.55 17.09
C SER A 132 -15.75 -7.12 16.71
N ASN A 133 -15.41 -6.91 15.44
CA ASN A 133 -15.44 -5.58 14.84
C ASN A 133 -16.91 -5.25 14.54
N GLY A 134 -17.59 -4.72 15.55
CA GLY A 134 -18.85 -4.01 15.39
C GLY A 134 -18.57 -2.63 14.79
N ASN A 135 -18.52 -2.57 13.46
CA ASN A 135 -18.83 -1.33 12.74
C ASN A 135 -20.15 -1.56 11.99
N GLU A 136 -21.22 -1.13 12.65
CA GLU A 136 -22.49 -0.84 11.98
C GLU A 136 -22.28 0.34 11.03
N GLN A 137 -22.19 0.05 9.73
CA GLN A 137 -22.62 1.01 8.72
C GLN A 137 -23.41 0.28 7.64
N ALA A 138 -24.74 0.39 7.79
CA ALA A 138 -25.70 -0.01 6.80
C ALA A 138 -25.59 0.87 5.54
N ASN A 139 -25.31 0.28 4.38
CA ASN A 139 -26.19 0.41 3.21
C ASN A 139 -25.75 -0.50 2.04
N ALA A 140 -26.77 -0.92 1.28
CA ALA A 140 -26.75 -1.37 -0.11
C ALA A 140 -26.28 -2.81 -0.45
N GLY A 141 -27.28 -3.65 -0.76
CA GLY A 141 -27.35 -4.21 -2.10
C GLY A 141 -26.97 -5.68 -2.26
N LYS A 142 -28.00 -6.53 -2.33
CA LYS A 142 -28.02 -7.85 -2.98
C LYS A 142 -27.14 -7.89 -4.24
N ASN A 143 -26.23 -8.86 -4.34
CA ASN A 143 -26.31 -9.95 -5.31
C ASN A 143 -25.26 -11.01 -5.00
N ALA A 144 -25.72 -12.25 -5.05
CA ALA A 144 -24.89 -13.42 -5.05
C ALA A 144 -24.19 -13.53 -6.40
N GLU A 145 -22.89 -13.82 -6.41
CA GLU A 145 -22.29 -14.65 -7.45
C GLU A 145 -21.01 -15.29 -6.90
N ASN A 146 -21.10 -16.61 -6.77
CA ASN A 146 -20.02 -17.54 -6.47
C ASN A 146 -19.02 -17.48 -7.65
N VAL A 147 -17.90 -16.77 -7.48
CA VAL A 147 -16.76 -16.90 -8.38
C VAL A 147 -15.75 -17.81 -7.70
N THR A 148 -15.94 -19.10 -7.89
CA THR A 148 -14.95 -20.13 -7.59
C THR A 148 -14.04 -20.20 -8.81
N ASP A 149 -12.86 -19.58 -8.73
CA ASP A 149 -11.84 -19.72 -9.77
C ASP A 149 -11.35 -21.17 -9.78
N ALA A 150 -11.54 -21.81 -10.93
CA ALA A 150 -11.28 -23.21 -11.18
C ALA A 150 -9.78 -23.53 -11.20
N GLU A 151 -9.41 -24.67 -10.62
CA GLU A 151 -8.06 -25.25 -10.71
C GLU A 151 -7.67 -25.51 -12.17
N PHE A 152 -6.51 -25.02 -12.58
CA PHE A 152 -5.93 -25.23 -13.90
C PHE A 152 -5.06 -26.50 -13.87
N GLU A 153 -5.48 -27.54 -14.61
CA GLU A 153 -4.77 -28.82 -14.76
C GLU A 153 -3.66 -28.69 -15.82
N GLU A 154 -2.42 -28.99 -15.44
CA GLU A 154 -1.23 -28.96 -16.29
C GLU A 154 -1.25 -30.16 -17.25
N VAL A 155 -1.39 -29.88 -18.56
CA VAL A 155 -1.35 -30.91 -19.61
C VAL A 155 0.09 -31.35 -19.82
N LYS A 156 0.34 -32.65 -19.73
CA LYS A 156 1.58 -33.31 -20.16
C LYS A 156 1.33 -34.17 -21.38
#